data_AF-A0A4Y5SJL6-F1
#
_entry.id   AF-A0A4Y5SJL6-F1
#
_cell.length_a   1.000
_cell.length_b   1.000
_cell.length_c   1.000
_cell.angle_alpha   90.00
_cell.angle_beta   90.00
_cell.angle_gamma   90.00
#
_symmetry.space_group_name_H-M   'P 1'
#
loop_
_entity.id
_entity.type
_entity.pdbx_description
1 polymer ?
#
loop_
_entity_poly.entity_id
_entity_poly.type
_entity_poly.pdbx_seq_one_letter_code
_entity_poly.pdbx_strand_id
1 'polypeptide(L)'
;MSGAELEQVGFECVTLMWTATAGNHDWRVEVWEDGKLEDSRSGKIRVEKSSSSTCLSGVPLEGHLEVYPEWVEAGDSVSVHITVTNLDPNCAHGPFNIELVDDSGAKWWPKKDTEYGCSGCGYVIQDGALKIYAGKTMSDWTDFSNIGQDTTLYLKVGGKTLASAKINVKQDRPVKANMECKPAVVPLDGSTTCTVHFELRSAETITLNLEEVDFGGKKVWPNGPSSVTVNKQTVTLTPTNMQEDLTVTINIDDELADYYFKKSPWLSTGSYKDRLVGYSYLIRAVFNGNVVVSDIIEITGNPQSVGENAETAVKAAGIANSVLQKVAEHTGQLETVAGGPLGKVVAKVTPVLDFISWSLTARDVINWLRAPTPSDEDNNNVIAG
;
A
#
# COMPACT_ATOMS: atom_id res chain seq x y z
N MET A 1 6.90 -33.68 -54.82
CA MET A 1 6.11 -34.01 -53.62
C MET A 1 6.90 -35.00 -52.80
N SER A 2 7.42 -34.58 -51.64
CA SER A 2 7.53 -35.39 -50.41
C SER A 2 8.09 -34.45 -49.35
N GLY A 3 7.20 -33.95 -48.48
CA GLY A 3 7.55 -33.07 -47.37
C GLY A 3 8.27 -33.84 -46.27
N ALA A 4 9.24 -33.19 -45.65
CA ALA A 4 9.82 -33.62 -44.39
C ALA A 4 8.94 -33.09 -43.26
N GLU A 5 8.38 -34.01 -42.47
CA GLU A 5 7.65 -33.71 -41.23
C GLU A 5 8.68 -33.76 -40.08
N LEU A 6 8.87 -32.62 -39.41
CA LEU A 6 9.66 -32.53 -38.18
C LEU A 6 8.75 -32.96 -37.01
N GLU A 7 8.94 -34.17 -36.50
CA GLU A 7 8.34 -34.59 -35.23
C GLU A 7 8.96 -33.78 -34.08
N GLN A 8 8.13 -32.96 -33.46
CA GLN A 8 8.47 -32.19 -32.28
C GLN A 8 8.35 -33.13 -31.06
N VAL A 9 9.48 -33.69 -30.62
CA VAL A 9 9.54 -34.50 -29.39
C VAL A 9 9.31 -33.58 -28.19
N GLY A 10 8.10 -33.59 -27.64
CA GLY A 10 7.79 -32.92 -26.38
C GLY A 10 8.44 -33.67 -25.22
N PHE A 11 9.28 -32.99 -24.44
CA PHE A 11 9.79 -33.54 -23.19
C PHE A 11 8.72 -33.39 -22.10
N GLU A 12 8.14 -34.50 -21.65
CA GLU A 12 7.34 -34.52 -20.42
C GLU A 12 8.28 -34.48 -19.20
N CYS A 13 8.11 -33.48 -18.34
CA CYS A 13 8.89 -33.33 -17.12
C CYS A 13 8.09 -33.92 -15.94
N VAL A 14 8.71 -34.84 -15.20
CA VAL A 14 8.12 -35.44 -13.99
C VAL A 14 8.85 -34.91 -12.76
N THR A 15 8.11 -34.31 -11.85
CA THR A 15 8.64 -33.81 -10.57
C THR A 15 8.39 -34.81 -9.46
N LEU A 16 9.45 -35.25 -8.78
CA LEU A 16 9.38 -36.12 -7.59
C LEU A 16 9.56 -35.29 -6.32
N MET A 17 8.68 -35.48 -5.35
CA MET A 17 8.74 -34.82 -4.04
C MET A 17 8.95 -35.85 -2.93
N TRP A 18 9.87 -35.57 -2.01
CA TRP A 18 10.12 -36.41 -0.83
C TRP A 18 10.48 -35.55 0.39
N THR A 19 10.41 -36.16 1.58
CA THR A 19 10.80 -35.54 2.85
C THR A 19 12.02 -36.27 3.42
N ALA A 20 12.98 -35.53 3.97
CA ALA A 20 14.17 -36.09 4.61
C ALA A 20 14.43 -35.42 5.95
N THR A 21 15.05 -36.15 6.89
CA THR A 21 15.54 -35.59 8.14
C THR A 21 16.73 -34.68 7.88
N ALA A 22 17.07 -33.80 8.82
CA ALA A 22 18.29 -33.00 8.68
C ALA A 22 19.55 -33.89 8.73
N GLY A 23 20.50 -33.62 7.84
CA GLY A 23 21.74 -34.38 7.73
C GLY A 23 22.28 -34.40 6.30
N ASN A 24 23.38 -35.13 6.11
CA ASN A 24 23.88 -35.45 4.78
C ASN A 24 23.18 -36.74 4.32
N HIS A 25 22.65 -36.71 3.10
CA HIS A 25 21.99 -37.86 2.47
C HIS A 25 22.61 -38.12 1.12
N ASP A 26 22.78 -39.41 0.81
CA ASP A 26 23.03 -39.85 -0.55
C ASP A 26 21.68 -40.16 -1.20
N TRP A 27 21.47 -39.69 -2.43
CA TRP A 27 20.25 -39.94 -3.19
C TRP A 27 20.57 -40.65 -4.50
N ARG A 28 19.62 -41.46 -4.96
CA ARG A 28 19.66 -42.11 -6.27
C ARG A 28 18.25 -42.15 -6.86
N VAL A 29 18.13 -41.70 -8.11
CA VAL A 29 16.92 -41.78 -8.92
C VAL A 29 17.22 -42.73 -10.08
N GLU A 30 16.36 -43.72 -10.26
CA GLU A 30 16.44 -44.71 -11.33
C GLU A 30 15.15 -44.68 -12.16
N VAL A 31 15.29 -44.78 -13.47
CA VAL A 31 14.17 -44.94 -14.40
C VAL A 31 14.24 -46.35 -14.98
N TRP A 32 13.17 -47.11 -14.81
CA TRP A 32 13.07 -48.49 -15.26
C TRP A 32 11.94 -48.62 -16.28
N GLU A 33 12.17 -49.39 -17.34
CA GLU A 33 11.17 -49.77 -18.34
C GLU A 33 11.25 -51.29 -18.54
N ASP A 34 10.13 -51.99 -18.36
CA ASP A 34 10.03 -53.46 -18.51
C ASP A 34 11.08 -54.28 -17.75
N GLY A 35 11.44 -53.81 -16.56
CA GLY A 35 12.43 -54.48 -15.70
C GLY A 35 13.88 -54.27 -16.13
N LYS A 36 14.13 -53.41 -17.13
CA LYS A 36 15.46 -52.93 -17.51
C LYS A 36 15.67 -51.50 -16.98
N LEU A 37 16.86 -51.23 -16.44
CA LEU A 37 17.26 -49.89 -16.02
C LEU A 37 17.62 -49.08 -17.26
N GLU A 38 16.87 -48.02 -17.52
CA GLU A 38 17.08 -47.14 -18.69
C GLU A 38 18.01 -45.97 -18.35
N ASP A 39 17.88 -45.37 -17.16
CA ASP A 39 18.79 -44.32 -16.70
C ASP A 39 18.89 -44.29 -15.16
N SER A 40 19.98 -43.75 -14.64
CA SER A 40 20.21 -43.57 -13.21
C SER A 40 21.07 -42.35 -12.94
N ARG A 41 20.63 -41.52 -11.98
CA ARG A 41 21.45 -40.45 -11.39
C ARG A 41 21.55 -40.62 -9.90
N SER A 42 22.71 -40.25 -9.36
CA SER A 42 22.94 -40.24 -7.92
C SER A 42 23.74 -39.03 -7.52
N GLY A 43 23.60 -38.61 -6.27
CA GLY A 43 24.33 -37.49 -5.73
C GLY A 43 24.27 -37.43 -4.22
N LYS A 44 24.86 -36.37 -3.68
CA LYS A 44 24.79 -36.05 -2.25
C LYS A 44 23.98 -34.78 -2.08
N ILE A 45 23.16 -34.75 -1.04
CA ILE A 45 22.43 -33.56 -0.63
C ILE A 45 22.61 -33.36 0.86
N ARG A 46 22.90 -32.14 1.27
CA ARG A 46 22.89 -31.75 2.68
C ARG A 46 21.56 -31.08 2.97
N VAL A 47 20.74 -31.75 3.76
CA VAL A 47 19.49 -31.19 4.29
C VAL A 47 19.85 -30.51 5.59
N GLU A 48 19.89 -29.18 5.59
CA GLU A 48 20.20 -28.46 6.81
C GLU A 48 19.03 -28.58 7.79
N LYS A 49 19.35 -28.82 9.07
CA LYS A 49 18.36 -28.67 10.13
C LYS A 49 18.06 -27.19 10.17
N SER A 50 16.92 -26.78 9.61
CA SER A 50 16.41 -25.46 9.91
C SER A 50 16.34 -25.37 11.43
N SER A 51 17.16 -24.50 12.02
CA SER A 51 17.11 -24.15 13.44
C SER A 51 15.83 -23.38 13.79
N SER A 52 14.83 -23.39 12.91
CA SER A 52 13.47 -23.05 13.30
C SER A 52 12.99 -24.09 14.32
N SER A 53 12.84 -23.64 15.57
CA SER A 53 11.65 -24.01 16.31
C SER A 53 10.50 -24.08 15.32
N THR A 54 9.87 -25.24 15.16
CA THR A 54 8.74 -25.42 14.27
C THR A 54 7.57 -24.58 14.80
N CYS A 55 7.64 -23.28 14.55
CA CYS A 55 6.51 -22.39 14.62
C CYS A 55 5.54 -22.93 13.59
N LEU A 56 4.41 -23.43 14.09
CA LEU A 56 3.41 -24.10 13.26
C LEU A 56 3.07 -23.16 12.09
N SER A 57 2.96 -23.75 10.90
CA SER A 57 2.68 -23.07 9.64
C SER A 57 1.26 -22.49 9.65
N GLY A 58 1.08 -21.42 10.39
CA GLY A 58 -0.17 -20.74 10.67
C GLY A 58 0.21 -19.55 11.54
N VAL A 59 0.45 -18.41 10.90
CA VAL A 59 0.88 -17.18 11.55
C VAL A 59 -0.27 -16.70 12.44
N PRO A 60 -0.21 -16.86 13.78
CA PRO A 60 -1.31 -16.54 14.67
C PRO A 60 -1.19 -15.05 15.02
N LEU A 61 -1.26 -14.22 13.98
CA LEU A 61 -1.30 -12.78 14.14
C LEU A 61 -2.75 -12.32 14.19
N GLU A 62 -3.04 -11.48 15.17
CA GLU A 62 -4.26 -10.70 15.25
C GLU A 62 -3.92 -9.24 14.94
N GLY A 63 -4.74 -8.57 14.14
CA GLY A 63 -4.57 -7.16 13.83
C GLY A 63 -5.79 -6.38 14.30
N HIS A 64 -5.57 -5.14 14.74
CA HIS A 64 -6.66 -4.17 14.93
C HIS A 64 -6.27 -2.81 14.35
N LEU A 65 -7.28 -2.10 13.88
CA LEU A 65 -7.19 -0.73 13.40
C LEU A 65 -8.26 0.12 14.09
N GLU A 66 -7.86 1.25 14.64
CA GLU A 66 -8.77 2.26 15.17
C GLU A 66 -8.51 3.60 14.48
N VAL A 67 -9.57 4.29 14.06
CA VAL A 67 -9.48 5.58 13.36
C VAL A 67 -10.05 6.67 14.25
N TYR A 68 -9.32 7.77 14.40
CA TYR A 68 -9.72 8.92 15.20
C TYR A 68 -9.54 10.25 14.43
N PRO A 69 -10.53 11.15 14.42
CA PRO A 69 -11.90 10.91 14.87
C PRO A 69 -12.64 9.97 13.89
N GLU A 70 -13.74 9.36 14.34
CA GLU A 70 -14.56 8.45 13.51
C GLU A 70 -15.15 9.15 12.27
N TRP A 71 -15.35 10.46 12.36
CA TRP A 71 -15.86 11.32 11.30
C TRP A 71 -14.99 12.58 11.18
N VAL A 72 -14.61 12.93 9.95
CA VAL A 72 -13.84 14.15 9.64
C VAL A 72 -14.53 14.99 8.57
N GLU A 73 -14.29 16.30 8.55
CA GLU A 73 -14.70 17.11 7.39
C GLU A 73 -13.73 16.90 6.23
N ALA A 74 -14.20 17.05 4.98
CA ALA A 74 -13.35 16.88 3.81
C ALA A 74 -12.17 17.88 3.84
N GLY A 75 -10.95 17.34 3.79
CA GLY A 75 -9.69 18.08 3.88
C GLY A 75 -9.03 18.05 5.27
N ASP A 76 -9.70 17.52 6.29
CA ASP A 76 -9.12 17.37 7.63
C ASP A 76 -8.18 16.15 7.73
N SER A 77 -7.55 16.01 8.89
CA SER A 77 -6.66 14.89 9.22
C SER A 77 -7.33 13.84 10.09
N VAL A 78 -6.87 12.59 9.95
CA VAL A 78 -7.18 11.45 10.82
C VAL A 78 -5.92 10.85 11.40
N SER A 79 -6.02 10.33 12.61
CA SER A 79 -5.03 9.47 13.25
C SER A 79 -5.51 8.03 13.18
N VAL A 80 -4.63 7.10 12.83
CA VAL A 80 -4.92 5.67 12.78
C VAL A 80 -4.00 4.93 13.74
N HIS A 81 -4.60 4.24 14.70
CA HIS A 81 -3.91 3.34 15.62
C HIS A 81 -3.83 1.95 15.01
N ILE A 82 -2.62 1.45 14.84
CA ILE A 82 -2.32 0.16 14.23
C ILE A 82 -1.81 -0.75 15.33
N THR A 83 -2.44 -1.91 15.48
CA THR A 83 -1.93 -2.96 16.38
C THR A 83 -1.83 -4.30 15.67
N VAL A 84 -0.75 -5.02 15.94
CA VAL A 84 -0.55 -6.40 15.50
C VAL A 84 -0.03 -7.21 16.67
N THR A 85 -0.78 -8.22 17.10
CA THR A 85 -0.41 -9.10 18.20
C THR A 85 0.03 -10.45 17.69
N ASN A 86 1.17 -10.91 18.17
CA ASN A 86 1.60 -12.28 18.02
C ASN A 86 1.03 -13.14 19.14
N LEU A 87 0.02 -13.94 18.79
CA LEU A 87 -0.67 -14.83 19.72
C LEU A 87 0.14 -16.10 20.03
N ASP A 88 1.24 -16.38 19.32
CA ASP A 88 2.13 -17.48 19.67
C ASP A 88 2.99 -17.07 20.87
N PRO A 89 2.85 -17.72 22.05
CA PRO A 89 3.60 -17.37 23.24
C PRO A 89 5.05 -17.86 23.20
N ASN A 90 5.41 -18.71 22.23
CA ASN A 90 6.71 -19.38 22.16
C ASN A 90 7.53 -18.99 20.92
N CYS A 91 6.89 -18.48 19.86
CA CYS A 91 7.56 -18.18 18.60
C CYS A 91 7.56 -16.71 18.24
N ALA A 92 8.72 -16.19 17.84
CA ALA A 92 8.78 -14.97 17.07
C ALA A 92 8.36 -15.25 15.62
N HIS A 93 7.66 -14.31 14.99
CA HIS A 93 7.25 -14.40 13.61
C HIS A 93 7.81 -13.23 12.78
N GLY A 94 8.00 -13.49 11.48
CA GLY A 94 8.55 -12.53 10.51
C GLY A 94 10.00 -12.85 10.09
N PRO A 95 10.61 -12.02 9.23
CA PRO A 95 10.05 -10.77 8.70
C PRO A 95 8.87 -11.01 7.74
N PHE A 96 7.81 -10.21 7.88
CA PHE A 96 6.68 -10.18 6.95
C PHE A 96 6.48 -8.77 6.43
N ASN A 97 6.17 -8.61 5.15
CA ASN A 97 5.69 -7.33 4.65
C ASN A 97 4.48 -6.90 5.46
N ILE A 98 4.51 -5.69 6.00
CA ILE A 98 3.39 -5.06 6.66
C ILE A 98 3.02 -3.79 5.89
N GLU A 99 1.74 -3.60 5.65
CA GLU A 99 1.24 -2.45 4.92
C GLU A 99 -0.18 -2.09 5.36
N LEU A 100 -0.46 -0.80 5.38
CA LEU A 100 -1.81 -0.27 5.39
C LEU A 100 -2.11 0.20 3.98
N VAL A 101 -3.10 -0.40 3.34
CA VAL A 101 -3.51 -0.08 1.96
C VAL A 101 -4.97 0.27 1.91
N ASP A 102 -5.39 1.08 0.93
CA ASP A 102 -6.80 1.37 0.69
C ASP A 102 -7.44 0.38 -0.30
N ASP A 103 -8.66 0.70 -0.72
CA ASP A 103 -9.46 -0.01 -1.71
C ASP A 103 -8.93 0.12 -3.15
N SER A 104 -8.17 1.17 -3.48
CA SER A 104 -7.44 1.29 -4.75
C SER A 104 -6.19 0.39 -4.78
N GLY A 105 -5.71 -0.02 -3.61
CA GLY A 105 -4.47 -0.75 -3.41
C GLY A 105 -3.26 0.14 -3.16
N ALA A 106 -3.45 1.46 -3.08
CA ALA A 106 -2.39 2.38 -2.73
C ALA A 106 -1.93 2.15 -1.29
N LYS A 107 -0.63 2.24 -1.06
CA LYS A 107 -0.02 2.03 0.25
C LYS A 107 0.05 3.33 1.03
N TRP A 108 -0.49 3.36 2.25
CA TRP A 108 -0.52 4.53 3.14
C TRP A 108 0.59 4.47 4.21
N TRP A 109 0.94 3.26 4.66
CA TRP A 109 1.92 3.04 5.73
C TRP A 109 2.51 1.61 5.60
N PRO A 110 3.71 1.31 6.12
CA PRO A 110 4.70 2.22 6.71
C PRO A 110 5.46 3.03 5.65
N LYS A 111 6.00 4.17 6.06
CA LYS A 111 6.87 4.99 5.20
C LYS A 111 8.17 4.22 4.95
N LYS A 112 8.67 4.30 3.72
CA LYS A 112 9.94 3.69 3.34
C LYS A 112 11.08 4.35 4.14
N ASP A 113 12.14 3.58 4.40
CA ASP A 113 13.35 4.03 5.11
C ASP A 113 13.13 4.53 6.55
N THR A 114 11.95 4.27 7.13
CA THR A 114 11.66 4.56 8.54
C THR A 114 11.73 3.25 9.34
N GLU A 115 12.65 3.17 10.29
CA GLU A 115 12.65 2.11 11.29
C GLU A 115 11.59 2.43 12.35
N TYR A 116 10.62 1.53 12.53
CA TYR A 116 9.63 1.65 13.60
C TYR A 116 9.87 0.60 14.69
N GLY A 117 9.57 0.99 15.92
CA GLY A 117 9.73 0.16 17.10
C GLY A 117 11.13 0.22 17.73
N CYS A 118 11.31 -0.53 18.80
CA CYS A 118 12.56 -0.66 19.51
C CYS A 118 12.82 -2.14 19.81
N SER A 119 14.07 -2.60 19.78
CA SER A 119 14.38 -4.02 20.05
C SER A 119 13.91 -4.49 21.44
N GLY A 120 13.77 -3.58 22.40
CA GLY A 120 13.18 -3.84 23.72
C GLY A 120 11.63 -3.86 23.75
N CYS A 121 10.98 -3.36 22.70
CA CYS A 121 9.53 -3.22 22.59
C CYS A 121 8.84 -4.53 22.17
N GLY A 122 9.60 -5.56 21.78
CA GLY A 122 9.02 -6.83 21.38
C GLY A 122 8.61 -6.91 19.91
N TYR A 123 8.96 -5.91 19.09
CA TYR A 123 8.83 -5.94 17.64
C TYR A 123 9.83 -4.98 16.98
N VAL A 124 10.06 -5.15 15.68
CA VAL A 124 10.85 -4.25 14.82
C VAL A 124 10.15 -4.18 13.47
N ILE A 125 10.00 -2.97 12.92
CA ILE A 125 9.63 -2.76 11.52
C ILE A 125 10.82 -2.12 10.82
N GLN A 126 11.34 -2.78 9.80
CA GLN A 126 12.44 -2.29 9.00
C GLN A 126 12.10 -2.48 7.53
N ASP A 127 12.22 -1.43 6.73
CA ASP A 127 11.92 -1.44 5.29
C ASP A 127 10.52 -2.00 4.96
N GLY A 128 9.54 -1.69 5.81
CA GLY A 128 8.18 -2.19 5.67
C GLY A 128 8.00 -3.68 5.98
N ALA A 129 8.98 -4.31 6.63
CA ALA A 129 8.88 -5.67 7.11
C ALA A 129 8.78 -5.72 8.64
N LEU A 130 7.69 -6.29 9.15
CA LEU A 130 7.46 -6.56 10.57
C LEU A 130 8.13 -7.86 11.01
N LYS A 131 8.93 -7.77 12.07
CA LYS A 131 9.33 -8.90 12.92
C LYS A 131 8.77 -8.68 14.32
N ILE A 132 8.01 -9.65 14.83
CA ILE A 132 7.34 -9.55 16.14
C ILE A 132 7.67 -10.76 16.99
N TYR A 133 8.09 -10.53 18.24
CA TYR A 133 8.48 -11.61 19.16
C TYR A 133 7.26 -12.30 19.78
N ALA A 134 7.51 -13.47 20.37
CA ALA A 134 6.48 -14.32 20.96
C ALA A 134 5.65 -13.59 22.03
N GLY A 135 4.32 -13.66 21.93
CA GLY A 135 3.38 -13.04 22.87
C GLY A 135 3.46 -11.51 22.92
N LYS A 136 4.05 -10.85 21.91
CA LYS A 136 4.20 -9.40 21.86
C LYS A 136 3.17 -8.75 20.95
N THR A 137 2.93 -7.47 21.20
CA THR A 137 2.04 -6.62 20.42
C THR A 137 2.85 -5.45 19.86
N MET A 138 2.80 -5.29 18.55
CA MET A 138 3.15 -4.04 17.87
C MET A 138 1.99 -3.07 18.04
N SER A 139 2.32 -1.82 18.34
CA SER A 139 1.37 -0.72 18.47
C SER A 139 2.04 0.53 17.93
N ASP A 140 1.42 1.18 16.96
CA ASP A 140 1.92 2.39 16.34
C ASP A 140 0.78 3.33 15.94
N TRP A 141 1.07 4.63 15.87
CA TRP A 141 0.13 5.64 15.39
C TRP A 141 0.66 6.25 14.11
N THR A 142 -0.23 6.46 13.15
CA THR A 142 0.08 7.21 11.95
C THR A 142 -1.00 8.22 11.69
N ASP A 143 -0.60 9.42 11.29
CA ASP A 143 -1.51 10.50 10.93
C ASP A 143 -1.58 10.61 9.41
N PHE A 144 -2.79 10.86 8.91
CA PHE A 144 -3.07 11.12 7.51
C PHE A 144 -3.81 12.44 7.40
N SER A 145 -3.26 13.37 6.63
CA SER A 145 -3.84 14.68 6.40
C SER A 145 -4.57 14.76 5.06
N ASN A 146 -5.47 15.74 4.93
CA ASN A 146 -6.16 16.07 3.69
C ASN A 146 -7.03 14.93 3.12
N ILE A 147 -7.78 14.24 3.99
CA ILE A 147 -8.71 13.20 3.57
C ILE A 147 -9.94 13.85 2.93
N GLY A 148 -10.12 13.70 1.61
CA GLY A 148 -11.24 14.30 0.89
C GLY A 148 -12.51 13.45 0.82
N GLN A 149 -12.40 12.14 1.08
CA GLN A 149 -13.47 11.17 0.82
C GLN A 149 -13.46 9.99 1.79
N ASP A 150 -14.58 9.26 1.83
CA ASP A 150 -14.67 7.98 2.53
C ASP A 150 -13.59 7.02 2.00
N THR A 151 -12.82 6.44 2.90
CA THR A 151 -11.73 5.51 2.55
C THR A 151 -11.75 4.31 3.47
N THR A 152 -11.59 3.11 2.93
CA THR A 152 -11.45 1.88 3.74
C THR A 152 -10.01 1.45 3.74
N LEU A 153 -9.39 1.41 4.93
CA LEU A 153 -8.02 0.98 5.13
C LEU A 153 -7.98 -0.50 5.50
N TYR A 154 -7.02 -1.23 4.96
CA TYR A 154 -6.76 -2.64 5.20
C TYR A 154 -5.35 -2.83 5.73
N LEU A 155 -5.23 -3.39 6.93
CA LEU A 155 -3.95 -3.80 7.50
C LEU A 155 -3.60 -5.18 6.95
N LYS A 156 -2.55 -5.26 6.14
CA LYS A 156 -2.04 -6.52 5.58
C LYS A 156 -0.69 -6.87 6.19
N VAL A 157 -0.54 -8.14 6.58
CA VAL A 157 0.74 -8.70 7.04
C VAL A 157 1.01 -10.00 6.29
N GLY A 158 2.16 -10.08 5.63
CA GLY A 158 2.52 -11.22 4.78
C GLY A 158 1.53 -11.46 3.64
N GLY A 159 0.91 -10.39 3.12
CA GLY A 159 -0.13 -10.45 2.08
C GLY A 159 -1.53 -10.86 2.56
N LYS A 160 -1.72 -11.11 3.87
CA LYS A 160 -3.03 -11.42 4.46
C LYS A 160 -3.61 -10.20 5.16
N THR A 161 -4.86 -9.86 4.86
CA THR A 161 -5.60 -8.84 5.60
C THR A 161 -5.91 -9.34 7.01
N LEU A 162 -5.41 -8.63 8.02
CA LEU A 162 -5.67 -8.93 9.43
C LEU A 162 -6.80 -8.07 10.01
N ALA A 163 -6.95 -6.82 9.53
CA ALA A 163 -7.97 -5.90 9.99
C ALA A 163 -8.35 -4.91 8.89
N SER A 164 -9.50 -4.25 9.06
CA SER A 164 -9.92 -3.12 8.25
C SER A 164 -10.60 -2.06 9.10
N ALA A 165 -10.42 -0.79 8.76
CA ALA A 165 -11.15 0.32 9.37
C ALA A 165 -11.59 1.32 8.30
N LYS A 166 -12.72 1.98 8.53
CA LYS A 166 -13.27 2.97 7.60
C LYS A 166 -13.06 4.38 8.15
N ILE A 167 -12.51 5.25 7.33
CA ILE A 167 -12.54 6.70 7.53
C ILE A 167 -13.84 7.22 6.92
N ASN A 168 -14.66 7.90 7.72
CA ASN A 168 -15.89 8.52 7.23
C ASN A 168 -15.70 10.02 7.10
N VAL A 169 -16.04 10.56 5.93
CA VAL A 169 -15.93 11.99 5.63
C VAL A 169 -17.30 12.60 5.54
N LYS A 170 -17.53 13.63 6.34
CA LYS A 170 -18.72 14.48 6.24
C LYS A 170 -18.58 15.36 5.00
N GLN A 171 -19.50 15.13 4.07
CA GLN A 171 -19.71 15.97 2.91
C GLN A 171 -21.14 16.54 2.97
N ASP A 172 -21.40 17.42 3.96
CA ASP A 172 -22.68 18.13 4.09
C ASP A 172 -22.75 19.32 3.12
N ARG A 173 -22.55 19.01 1.84
CA ARG A 173 -22.45 20.00 0.78
C ARG A 173 -23.40 19.66 -0.34
N PRO A 174 -23.87 20.66 -1.09
CA PRO A 174 -24.80 20.43 -2.18
C PRO A 174 -24.18 19.63 -3.34
N VAL A 175 -22.86 19.45 -3.33
CA VAL A 175 -22.14 18.53 -4.22
C VAL A 175 -21.39 17.51 -3.40
N LYS A 176 -21.56 16.23 -3.74
CA LYS A 176 -20.69 15.13 -3.35
C LYS A 176 -19.58 15.02 -4.38
N ALA A 177 -18.34 14.86 -3.93
CA ALA A 177 -17.21 14.70 -4.82
C ALA A 177 -16.32 13.55 -4.33
N ASN A 178 -15.80 12.76 -5.25
CA ASN A 178 -14.80 11.74 -4.98
C ASN A 178 -13.74 11.76 -6.09
N MET A 179 -12.54 11.26 -5.80
CA MET A 179 -11.45 11.12 -6.76
C MET A 179 -10.99 9.67 -6.82
N GLU A 180 -10.69 9.21 -8.02
CA GLU A 180 -10.09 7.91 -8.28
C GLU A 180 -8.95 8.04 -9.30
N CYS A 181 -7.74 7.63 -8.92
CA CYS A 181 -6.54 7.63 -9.73
C CYS A 181 -6.25 6.24 -10.30
N LYS A 182 -6.13 6.14 -11.62
CA LYS A 182 -5.82 4.88 -12.33
C LYS A 182 -4.65 5.04 -13.30
N PRO A 183 -3.65 4.12 -13.25
CA PRO A 183 -3.46 3.11 -12.20
C PRO A 183 -3.06 3.74 -10.85
N ALA A 184 -3.40 3.07 -9.75
CA ALA A 184 -2.97 3.46 -8.39
C ALA A 184 -1.49 3.13 -8.14
N VAL A 185 -0.94 2.14 -8.84
CA VAL A 185 0.50 1.82 -8.84
C VAL A 185 1.08 2.20 -10.20
N VAL A 186 1.95 3.20 -10.22
CA VAL A 186 2.46 3.84 -11.43
C VAL A 186 3.94 3.53 -11.58
N PRO A 187 4.39 2.94 -12.70
CA PRO A 187 5.82 2.78 -12.95
C PRO A 187 6.47 4.14 -13.29
N LEU A 188 7.79 4.23 -13.15
CA LEU A 188 8.57 5.34 -13.72
C LEU A 188 8.27 5.51 -15.22
N ASP A 189 8.25 6.77 -15.67
CA ASP A 189 7.86 7.14 -17.04
C ASP A 189 6.42 6.74 -17.42
N GLY A 190 5.66 6.21 -16.45
CA GLY A 190 4.23 5.96 -16.56
C GLY A 190 3.41 7.22 -16.28
N SER A 191 2.10 7.07 -16.36
CA SER A 191 1.15 8.12 -16.00
C SER A 191 -0.02 7.54 -15.23
N THR A 192 -0.69 8.41 -14.50
CA THR A 192 -1.97 8.11 -13.84
C THR A 192 -2.97 9.19 -14.20
N THR A 193 -4.23 8.78 -14.33
CA THR A 193 -5.35 9.70 -14.53
C THR A 193 -6.25 9.63 -13.32
N CYS A 194 -6.34 10.76 -12.62
CA CYS A 194 -7.23 10.98 -11.49
C CYS A 194 -8.54 11.58 -11.99
N THR A 195 -9.62 10.81 -11.91
CA THR A 195 -10.97 11.25 -12.27
C THR A 195 -11.69 11.69 -11.02
N VAL A 196 -12.15 12.94 -11.03
CA VAL A 196 -13.01 13.50 -9.99
C VAL A 196 -14.45 13.36 -10.46
N HIS A 197 -15.25 12.56 -9.76
CA HIS A 197 -16.68 12.47 -10.02
C HIS A 197 -17.44 13.40 -9.10
N PHE A 198 -18.32 14.20 -9.70
CA PHE A 198 -19.21 15.09 -8.98
C PHE A 198 -20.63 14.57 -9.08
N GLU A 199 -21.36 14.65 -7.97
CA GLU A 199 -22.77 14.32 -7.89
C GLU A 199 -23.52 15.46 -7.15
N LEU A 200 -24.47 16.07 -7.83
CA LEU A 200 -25.32 17.11 -7.28
C LEU A 200 -26.38 16.50 -6.34
N ARG A 201 -26.44 17.00 -5.11
CA ARG A 201 -27.39 16.58 -4.08
C ARG A 201 -28.53 17.57 -3.85
N SER A 202 -28.51 18.71 -4.54
CA SER A 202 -29.52 19.76 -4.41
C SER A 202 -30.22 20.04 -5.74
N ALA A 203 -31.31 20.80 -5.69
CA ALA A 203 -32.02 21.28 -6.87
C ALA A 203 -31.38 22.56 -7.47
N GLU A 204 -30.27 23.04 -6.92
CA GLU A 204 -29.62 24.27 -7.34
C GLU A 204 -28.51 23.98 -8.36
N THR A 205 -28.35 24.87 -9.34
CA THR A 205 -27.22 24.78 -10.28
C THR A 205 -25.94 25.23 -9.59
N ILE A 206 -24.89 24.42 -9.68
CA ILE A 206 -23.61 24.67 -9.03
C ILE A 206 -22.51 24.66 -10.07
N THR A 207 -21.63 25.66 -10.01
CA THR A 207 -20.44 25.74 -10.85
C THR A 207 -19.20 25.60 -9.98
N LEU A 208 -18.46 24.53 -10.22
CA LEU A 208 -17.20 24.23 -9.56
C LEU A 208 -16.04 24.61 -10.47
N ASN A 209 -15.05 25.30 -9.93
CA ASN A 209 -13.82 25.68 -10.61
C ASN A 209 -12.65 25.03 -9.88
N LEU A 210 -11.82 24.29 -10.61
CA LEU A 210 -10.56 23.77 -10.10
C LEU A 210 -9.61 24.93 -9.84
N GLU A 211 -9.18 25.07 -8.59
CA GLU A 211 -8.25 26.13 -8.15
C GLU A 211 -6.82 25.62 -8.06
N GLU A 212 -6.64 24.34 -7.70
CA GLU A 212 -5.35 23.77 -7.37
C GLU A 212 -5.32 22.25 -7.53
N VAL A 213 -4.18 21.74 -8.01
CA VAL A 213 -3.81 20.32 -7.90
C VAL A 213 -2.47 20.23 -7.19
N ASP A 214 -2.43 19.42 -6.15
CA ASP A 214 -1.22 19.06 -5.41
C ASP A 214 -0.81 17.62 -5.71
N PHE A 215 0.49 17.41 -5.81
CA PHE A 215 1.13 16.11 -5.86
C PHE A 215 2.05 16.01 -4.64
N GLY A 216 1.79 15.08 -3.72
CA GLY A 216 2.66 14.84 -2.56
C GLY A 216 2.90 16.07 -1.69
N GLY A 217 1.88 16.92 -1.50
CA GLY A 217 1.97 18.15 -0.70
C GLY A 217 2.56 19.36 -1.44
N LYS A 218 2.85 19.24 -2.74
CA LYS A 218 3.33 20.36 -3.57
C LYS A 218 2.35 20.67 -4.68
N LYS A 219 1.97 21.95 -4.78
CA LYS A 219 1.16 22.48 -5.87
C LYS A 219 1.84 22.29 -7.22
N VAL A 220 1.19 21.55 -8.11
CA VAL A 220 1.68 21.23 -9.48
C VAL A 220 0.77 21.78 -10.59
N TRP A 221 -0.35 22.41 -10.24
CA TRP A 221 -1.21 23.13 -11.18
C TRP A 221 -1.89 24.32 -10.47
N PRO A 222 -2.13 25.47 -11.12
CA PRO A 222 -1.93 25.77 -12.55
C PRO A 222 -0.53 26.20 -12.95
N ASN A 223 0.33 26.58 -12.00
CA ASN A 223 1.66 27.13 -12.27
C ASN A 223 2.78 26.07 -12.11
N GLY A 224 2.51 24.81 -12.46
CA GLY A 224 3.47 23.71 -12.31
C GLY A 224 3.98 23.14 -13.64
N PRO A 225 4.52 21.91 -13.63
CA PRO A 225 5.15 21.30 -14.80
C PRO A 225 4.12 20.91 -15.85
N SER A 226 4.56 20.79 -17.11
CA SER A 226 3.72 20.33 -18.22
C SER A 226 3.30 18.85 -18.09
N SER A 227 3.97 18.11 -17.21
CA SER A 227 3.62 16.73 -16.79
C SER A 227 2.24 16.61 -16.16
N VAL A 228 1.62 17.72 -15.73
CA VAL A 228 0.27 17.73 -15.17
C VAL A 228 -0.69 18.42 -16.13
N THR A 229 -1.67 17.67 -16.61
CA THR A 229 -2.69 18.16 -17.54
C THR A 229 -4.08 17.99 -16.97
N VAL A 230 -4.95 18.96 -17.25
CA VAL A 230 -6.33 18.99 -16.78
C VAL A 230 -7.24 19.12 -18.00
N ASN A 231 -8.25 18.25 -18.15
CA ASN A 231 -9.11 18.26 -19.35
C ASN A 231 -10.03 19.49 -19.40
N LYS A 232 -10.51 19.96 -18.25
CA LYS A 232 -11.32 21.17 -18.08
C LYS A 232 -11.15 21.73 -16.68
N GLN A 233 -11.31 23.04 -16.54
CA GLN A 233 -11.14 23.73 -15.26
C GLN A 233 -12.47 23.96 -14.53
N THR A 234 -13.58 23.92 -15.26
CA THR A 234 -14.91 24.23 -14.72
C THR A 234 -15.87 23.08 -14.99
N VAL A 235 -16.68 22.77 -13.99
CA VAL A 235 -17.76 21.78 -14.00
C VAL A 235 -19.05 22.49 -13.62
N THR A 236 -20.15 22.25 -14.35
CA THR A 236 -21.45 22.88 -14.07
C THR A 236 -22.51 21.80 -13.93
N LEU A 237 -22.88 21.54 -12.68
CA LEU A 237 -23.93 20.60 -12.34
C LEU A 237 -25.29 21.31 -12.31
N THR A 238 -26.28 20.70 -12.93
CA THR A 238 -27.66 21.19 -12.96
C THR A 238 -28.62 20.08 -12.54
N PRO A 239 -29.87 20.38 -12.16
CA PRO A 239 -30.87 19.34 -11.91
C PRO A 239 -31.11 18.40 -13.10
N THR A 240 -30.79 18.83 -14.33
CA THR A 240 -30.84 18.00 -15.54
C THR A 240 -29.53 17.27 -15.87
N ASN A 241 -28.42 17.70 -15.26
CA ASN A 241 -27.10 17.11 -15.40
C ASN A 241 -26.47 16.97 -13.99
N MET A 242 -26.94 15.97 -13.24
CA MET A 242 -26.61 15.80 -11.83
C MET A 242 -25.23 15.19 -11.61
N GLN A 243 -24.57 14.69 -12.66
CA GLN A 243 -23.27 14.05 -12.56
C GLN A 243 -22.35 14.56 -13.65
N GLU A 244 -21.09 14.78 -13.31
CA GLU A 244 -20.08 15.20 -14.26
C GLU A 244 -18.68 14.84 -13.75
N ASP A 245 -17.77 14.53 -14.68
CA ASP A 245 -16.41 14.12 -14.35
C ASP A 245 -15.39 15.17 -14.81
N LEU A 246 -14.31 15.32 -14.05
CA LEU A 246 -13.11 16.08 -14.43
C LEU A 246 -11.90 15.17 -14.30
N THR A 247 -10.96 15.22 -15.25
CA THR A 247 -9.78 14.36 -15.21
C THR A 247 -8.51 15.20 -15.11
N VAL A 248 -7.65 14.80 -14.19
CA VAL A 248 -6.27 15.28 -14.04
C VAL A 248 -5.34 14.14 -14.43
N THR A 249 -4.47 14.35 -15.41
CA THR A 249 -3.45 13.36 -15.79
C THR A 249 -2.09 13.83 -15.32
N ILE A 250 -1.36 12.95 -14.65
CA ILE A 250 -0.05 13.20 -14.08
C ILE A 250 0.93 12.19 -14.68
N ASN A 251 1.95 12.70 -15.38
CA ASN A 251 3.05 11.90 -15.92
C ASN A 251 4.20 11.86 -14.91
N ILE A 252 4.69 10.66 -14.60
CA ILE A 252 5.82 10.43 -13.69
C ILE A 252 7.12 10.49 -14.49
N ASP A 253 7.47 11.70 -14.92
CA ASP A 253 8.63 11.99 -15.78
C ASP A 253 9.68 12.86 -15.08
N ASP A 254 10.77 13.16 -15.80
CA ASP A 254 11.85 14.01 -15.32
C ASP A 254 11.39 15.43 -15.00
N GLU A 255 10.40 15.96 -15.72
CA GLU A 255 9.92 17.33 -15.52
C GLU A 255 9.13 17.44 -14.20
N LEU A 256 8.26 16.47 -13.90
CA LEU A 256 7.58 16.40 -12.60
C LEU A 256 8.60 16.27 -11.47
N ALA A 257 9.58 15.37 -11.60
CA ALA A 257 10.59 15.14 -10.58
C ALA A 257 11.50 16.36 -10.37
N ASP A 258 11.97 16.99 -11.44
CA ASP A 258 12.81 18.20 -11.40
C ASP A 258 12.05 19.37 -10.77
N TYR A 259 10.76 19.52 -11.12
CA TYR A 259 9.87 20.49 -10.49
C TYR A 259 9.72 20.20 -9.00
N TYR A 260 9.42 18.94 -8.64
CA TYR A 260 9.13 18.53 -7.27
C TYR A 260 10.34 18.73 -6.35
N PHE A 261 11.51 18.23 -6.74
CA PHE A 261 12.74 18.27 -5.95
C PHE A 261 13.58 19.54 -6.12
N LYS A 262 13.17 20.49 -6.98
CA LYS A 262 13.92 21.70 -7.35
C LYS A 262 15.33 21.33 -7.86
N LYS A 263 15.41 20.85 -9.12
CA LYS A 263 16.68 20.44 -9.75
C LYS A 263 17.83 21.41 -9.46
N SER A 264 18.88 20.92 -8.81
CA SER A 264 20.10 21.71 -8.60
C SER A 264 20.92 21.72 -9.90
N PRO A 265 21.19 22.90 -10.51
CA PRO A 265 21.87 22.99 -11.80
C PRO A 265 23.30 22.42 -11.83
N TRP A 266 23.91 22.23 -10.66
CA TRP A 266 25.36 22.04 -10.52
C TRP A 266 25.78 20.64 -10.07
N LEU A 267 24.85 19.75 -9.66
CA LEU A 267 25.19 18.55 -8.87
C LEU A 267 24.69 17.20 -9.40
N SER A 268 23.98 17.11 -10.53
CA SER A 268 23.45 15.80 -10.97
C SER A 268 23.41 15.64 -12.49
N THR A 269 24.21 14.70 -12.99
CA THR A 269 24.09 14.12 -14.33
C THR A 269 23.04 13.00 -14.40
N GLY A 270 22.23 12.81 -13.35
CA GLY A 270 21.20 11.78 -13.25
C GLY A 270 19.78 12.36 -13.17
N SER A 271 18.78 11.53 -13.49
CA SER A 271 17.37 11.86 -13.34
C SER A 271 16.96 11.89 -11.85
N TYR A 272 16.07 12.82 -11.49
CA TYR A 272 15.47 12.86 -10.15
C TYR A 272 14.30 11.89 -10.01
N LYS A 273 13.79 11.30 -11.09
CA LYS A 273 12.60 10.43 -11.05
C LYS A 273 12.82 9.19 -10.19
N ASP A 274 14.04 8.67 -10.13
CA ASP A 274 14.40 7.53 -9.27
C ASP A 274 14.15 7.82 -7.78
N ARG A 275 14.15 9.11 -7.39
CA ARG A 275 13.83 9.53 -6.02
C ARG A 275 12.34 9.46 -5.70
N LEU A 276 11.46 9.35 -6.72
CA LEU A 276 10.04 9.12 -6.52
C LEU A 276 9.72 7.66 -6.19
N VAL A 277 10.64 6.73 -6.47
CA VAL A 277 10.38 5.28 -6.41
C VAL A 277 10.26 4.75 -4.98
N GLY A 278 9.21 3.96 -4.77
CA GLY A 278 8.91 3.26 -3.52
C GLY A 278 8.23 4.15 -2.48
N TYR A 279 7.70 5.29 -2.91
CA TYR A 279 6.89 6.18 -2.08
C TYR A 279 5.48 6.28 -2.64
N SER A 280 4.56 6.63 -1.75
CA SER A 280 3.18 6.94 -2.08
C SER A 280 2.96 8.44 -2.00
N TYR A 281 2.17 8.95 -2.94
CA TYR A 281 1.93 10.37 -3.13
C TYR A 281 0.42 10.63 -3.09
N LEU A 282 0.01 11.50 -2.17
CA LEU A 282 -1.34 12.03 -2.14
C LEU A 282 -1.52 13.01 -3.29
N ILE A 283 -2.46 12.73 -4.17
CA ILE A 283 -2.97 13.65 -5.18
C ILE A 283 -4.18 14.35 -4.58
N ARG A 284 -4.20 15.67 -4.62
CA ARG A 284 -5.27 16.47 -4.04
C ARG A 284 -5.73 17.50 -5.07
N ALA A 285 -7.02 17.60 -5.29
CA ALA A 285 -7.62 18.66 -6.10
C ALA A 285 -8.53 19.52 -5.22
N VAL A 286 -8.35 20.84 -5.32
CA VAL A 286 -9.12 21.83 -4.58
C VAL A 286 -9.97 22.61 -5.57
N PHE A 287 -11.27 22.67 -5.28
CA PHE A 287 -12.25 23.44 -6.02
C PHE A 287 -12.79 24.58 -5.16
N ASN A 288 -13.29 25.61 -5.83
CA ASN A 288 -14.01 26.70 -5.16
C ASN A 288 -15.15 26.17 -4.27
N GLY A 289 -15.49 26.93 -3.23
CA GLY A 289 -16.43 26.47 -2.20
C GLY A 289 -15.83 25.37 -1.31
N ASN A 290 -14.49 25.33 -1.22
CA ASN A 290 -13.66 24.42 -0.41
C ASN A 290 -13.85 22.94 -0.73
N VAL A 291 -14.37 22.57 -1.90
CA VAL A 291 -14.58 21.14 -2.24
C VAL A 291 -13.21 20.55 -2.49
N VAL A 292 -12.78 19.65 -1.59
CA VAL A 292 -11.47 19.00 -1.65
C VAL A 292 -11.69 17.51 -1.87
N VAL A 293 -11.04 16.98 -2.88
CA VAL A 293 -10.98 15.54 -3.15
C VAL A 293 -9.53 15.13 -3.25
N SER A 294 -9.25 13.90 -2.87
CA SER A 294 -7.90 13.37 -2.89
C SER A 294 -7.92 11.87 -3.09
N ASP A 295 -6.83 11.36 -3.63
CA ASP A 295 -6.55 9.94 -3.78
C ASP A 295 -5.03 9.71 -3.73
N ILE A 296 -4.58 8.48 -3.51
CA ILE A 296 -3.16 8.15 -3.37
C ILE A 296 -2.70 7.28 -4.54
N ILE A 297 -1.47 7.52 -4.98
CA ILE A 297 -0.77 6.63 -5.90
C ILE A 297 0.56 6.17 -5.29
N GLU A 298 1.01 4.97 -5.64
CA GLU A 298 2.35 4.46 -5.36
C GLU A 298 3.20 4.53 -6.63
N ILE A 299 4.44 5.00 -6.52
CA ILE A 299 5.39 5.00 -7.64
C ILE A 299 6.37 3.85 -7.52
N THR A 300 6.48 3.05 -8.58
CA THR A 300 7.36 1.87 -8.63
C THR A 300 8.44 2.01 -9.69
N GLY A 301 9.58 1.35 -9.47
CA GLY A 301 10.67 1.35 -10.44
C GLY A 301 10.31 0.59 -11.71
N ASN A 302 11.01 0.87 -12.82
CA ASN A 302 10.80 0.13 -14.05
C ASN A 302 11.13 -1.36 -13.85
N PRO A 303 10.24 -2.29 -14.24
CA PRO A 303 10.48 -3.73 -14.09
C PRO A 303 11.61 -4.26 -15.01
N GLN A 304 12.18 -3.43 -15.88
CA GLN A 304 13.15 -3.82 -16.89
C GLN A 304 14.54 -3.18 -16.66
N SER A 305 15.29 -3.71 -15.69
CA SER A 305 16.77 -3.84 -15.78
C SER A 305 17.39 -4.68 -14.66
N VAL A 306 16.65 -5.65 -14.09
CA VAL A 306 17.27 -6.64 -13.19
C VAL A 306 17.51 -7.92 -13.98
N GLY A 307 18.58 -7.91 -14.77
CA GLY A 307 19.34 -9.13 -14.93
C GLY A 307 19.82 -9.55 -13.55
N GLU A 308 19.54 -10.80 -13.17
CA GLU A 308 19.85 -11.42 -11.87
C GLU A 308 19.03 -10.90 -10.68
N ASN A 309 17.80 -11.40 -10.53
CA ASN A 309 17.27 -11.93 -9.26
C ASN A 309 15.84 -12.47 -9.49
N ALA A 310 15.74 -13.79 -9.62
CA ALA A 310 14.50 -14.52 -9.86
C ALA A 310 13.45 -14.39 -8.72
N GLU A 311 13.75 -13.71 -7.61
CA GLU A 311 12.82 -13.49 -6.50
C GLU A 311 11.81 -12.34 -6.73
N THR A 312 12.09 -11.40 -7.64
CA THR A 312 11.18 -10.26 -7.88
C THR A 312 10.15 -10.56 -8.96
N ALA A 313 10.47 -11.42 -9.93
CA ALA A 313 9.55 -11.80 -11.01
C ALA A 313 8.36 -12.66 -10.53
N VAL A 314 8.54 -13.45 -9.46
CA VAL A 314 7.45 -14.21 -8.83
C VAL A 314 6.49 -13.27 -8.06
N LYS A 315 6.97 -12.12 -7.56
CA LYS A 315 6.14 -11.12 -6.86
C LYS A 315 5.25 -10.32 -7.82
N ALA A 316 5.72 -9.96 -9.01
CA ALA A 316 4.92 -9.20 -9.97
C ALA A 316 3.84 -10.06 -10.66
N ALA A 317 4.15 -11.32 -11.00
CA ALA A 317 3.18 -12.23 -11.63
C ALA A 317 2.06 -12.69 -10.66
N GLY A 318 2.35 -12.79 -9.36
CA GLY A 318 1.36 -13.15 -8.33
C GLY A 318 0.31 -12.06 -8.05
N ILE A 319 0.65 -10.80 -8.29
CA ILE A 319 -0.28 -9.67 -8.06
C ILE A 319 -1.23 -9.51 -9.27
N ALA A 320 -0.76 -9.73 -10.50
CA ALA A 320 -1.62 -9.61 -11.68
C ALA A 320 -2.68 -10.74 -11.79
N ASN A 321 -2.34 -11.98 -11.41
CA ASN A 321 -3.29 -13.11 -11.49
C ASN A 321 -4.26 -13.18 -10.31
N SER A 322 -3.92 -12.68 -9.12
CA SER A 322 -4.81 -12.74 -7.95
C SER A 322 -5.92 -11.68 -7.99
N VAL A 323 -5.70 -10.56 -8.67
CA VAL A 323 -6.70 -9.49 -8.84
C VAL A 323 -7.74 -9.86 -9.92
N LEU A 324 -7.34 -10.53 -11.00
CA LEU A 324 -8.29 -10.97 -12.04
C LEU A 324 -9.12 -12.20 -11.63
N GLN A 325 -8.60 -13.07 -10.77
CA GLN A 325 -9.31 -14.29 -10.37
C GLN A 325 -10.36 -14.04 -9.26
N LYS A 326 -10.21 -12.99 -8.44
CA LYS A 326 -11.17 -12.65 -7.37
C LYS A 326 -12.36 -11.79 -7.81
N VAL A 327 -12.30 -11.14 -8.96
CA VAL A 327 -13.45 -10.39 -9.51
C VAL A 327 -14.51 -11.35 -10.09
N ALA A 328 -14.15 -12.61 -10.38
CA ALA A 328 -15.08 -13.63 -10.84
C ALA A 328 -15.87 -14.36 -9.72
N GLU A 329 -15.45 -14.26 -8.46
CA GLU A 329 -16.04 -15.04 -7.34
C GLU A 329 -16.98 -14.24 -6.41
N HIS A 330 -17.05 -12.91 -6.53
CA HIS A 330 -17.86 -12.06 -5.62
C HIS A 330 -19.16 -11.50 -6.21
N THR A 331 -19.85 -12.30 -7.03
CA THR A 331 -21.28 -12.10 -7.32
C THR A 331 -22.10 -13.17 -6.62
N GLY A 332 -22.23 -13.08 -5.29
CA GLY A 332 -23.02 -14.07 -4.54
C GLY A 332 -23.08 -13.88 -3.03
N GLN A 333 -24.14 -13.19 -2.60
CA GLN A 333 -24.88 -13.34 -1.34
C GLN A 333 -24.40 -12.65 -0.04
N LEU A 334 -25.27 -11.71 0.37
CA LEU A 334 -25.60 -11.22 1.70
C LEU A 334 -26.21 -12.31 2.61
N GLU A 335 -26.32 -11.95 3.91
CA GLU A 335 -27.16 -12.50 5.01
C GLU A 335 -26.43 -13.31 6.10
N THR A 336 -26.67 -13.22 7.42
CA THR A 336 -27.50 -12.36 8.30
C THR A 336 -27.04 -12.58 9.76
N VAL A 337 -27.33 -11.59 10.61
CA VAL A 337 -27.21 -11.47 12.08
C VAL A 337 -27.68 -12.70 12.89
N ALA A 338 -27.01 -12.96 14.03
CA ALA A 338 -27.65 -13.52 15.22
C ALA A 338 -27.11 -12.85 16.49
N GLY A 339 -28.03 -12.33 17.32
CA GLY A 339 -27.73 -11.66 18.59
C GLY A 339 -28.21 -12.42 19.83
N GLY A 340 -27.54 -12.12 20.95
CA GLY A 340 -27.97 -12.30 22.35
C GLY A 340 -27.70 -13.67 22.99
N PRO A 341 -27.76 -13.82 24.34
CA PRO A 341 -28.20 -12.85 25.37
C PRO A 341 -27.32 -12.78 26.66
N LEU A 342 -27.57 -11.77 27.51
CA LEU A 342 -27.15 -11.57 28.92
C LEU A 342 -25.76 -10.92 29.17
N GLY A 343 -25.71 -9.61 29.47
CA GLY A 343 -25.57 -9.16 30.86
C GLY A 343 -25.41 -7.64 30.98
N LYS A 344 -26.19 -7.02 31.88
CA LYS A 344 -26.34 -5.57 32.08
C LYS A 344 -25.15 -4.88 32.77
N VAL A 345 -24.75 -3.74 32.19
CA VAL A 345 -24.52 -2.39 32.77
C VAL A 345 -23.68 -2.24 34.05
N VAL A 346 -22.55 -1.50 33.93
CA VAL A 346 -22.27 -0.31 34.76
C VAL A 346 -21.52 0.73 33.92
N ALA A 347 -22.18 1.84 33.60
CA ALA A 347 -21.53 3.06 33.15
C ALA A 347 -20.86 3.73 34.36
N LYS A 348 -19.57 4.04 34.24
CA LYS A 348 -18.85 4.88 35.19
C LYS A 348 -18.19 6.04 34.43
N VAL A 349 -18.92 7.15 34.38
CA VAL A 349 -18.41 8.49 34.05
C VAL A 349 -17.87 9.06 35.38
N THR A 350 -16.59 9.42 35.52
CA THR A 350 -15.91 10.75 35.36
C THR A 350 -14.56 10.65 36.16
N PRO A 351 -13.62 11.64 36.20
CA PRO A 351 -13.25 12.75 35.30
C PRO A 351 -11.72 12.86 34.97
N VAL A 352 -11.40 13.42 33.79
CA VAL A 352 -10.47 14.54 33.48
C VAL A 352 -9.11 14.70 34.24
N LEU A 353 -8.04 14.79 33.43
CA LEU A 353 -6.72 15.46 33.58
C LEU A 353 -5.69 14.91 34.60
N ASP A 354 -4.61 14.31 34.07
CA ASP A 354 -3.22 14.78 34.22
C ASP A 354 -2.26 13.66 33.78
N PHE A 355 -1.63 13.79 32.60
CA PHE A 355 -0.28 13.28 32.26
C PHE A 355 0.06 13.67 30.81
N ILE A 356 0.11 14.98 30.55
CA ILE A 356 0.93 15.53 29.47
C ILE A 356 2.22 16.01 30.13
N SER A 357 3.29 15.22 30.06
CA SER A 357 4.67 15.73 29.99
C SER A 357 5.69 14.59 29.87
N TRP A 358 6.52 14.73 28.84
CA TRP A 358 7.90 14.26 28.75
C TRP A 358 8.16 12.82 28.27
N SER A 359 8.22 12.66 26.95
CA SER A 359 9.21 11.78 26.29
C SER A 359 9.33 12.08 24.79
N LEU A 360 9.70 13.33 24.45
CA LEU A 360 10.38 13.60 23.19
C LEU A 360 11.88 13.40 23.45
N THR A 361 12.40 12.23 23.13
CA THR A 361 13.84 12.01 23.12
C THR A 361 14.43 12.62 21.86
N ALA A 362 15.56 13.33 22.01
CA ALA A 362 16.31 14.04 20.98
C ALA A 362 16.75 13.23 19.73
N ARG A 363 16.26 11.99 19.55
CA ARG A 363 16.41 11.18 18.34
C ARG A 363 15.39 11.53 17.26
N ASP A 364 14.20 12.02 17.61
CA ASP A 364 13.18 12.41 16.62
C ASP A 364 13.60 13.62 15.79
N VAL A 365 14.44 14.50 16.35
CA VAL A 365 15.02 15.66 15.65
C VAL A 365 16.12 15.26 14.64
N ILE A 366 16.75 14.10 14.81
CA ILE A 366 17.87 13.67 13.93
C ILE A 366 17.35 12.84 12.74
N ASN A 367 16.21 12.15 12.87
CA ASN A 367 15.56 11.46 11.75
C ASN A 367 14.70 12.42 10.89
N TRP A 368 14.29 13.56 11.43
CA TRP A 368 13.68 14.68 10.69
C TRP A 368 14.60 15.24 9.57
N LEU A 369 15.92 15.03 9.67
CA LEU A 369 16.94 15.56 8.74
C LEU A 369 17.29 14.65 7.54
N ARG A 370 16.60 13.52 7.30
CA ARG A 370 17.00 12.54 6.26
C ARG A 370 15.96 12.15 5.23
N ALA A 371 14.74 12.67 5.28
CA ALA A 371 13.90 12.71 4.09
C ALA A 371 14.49 13.76 3.12
N PRO A 372 14.36 13.63 1.79
CA PRO A 372 14.58 14.75 0.89
C PRO A 372 13.50 15.81 1.17
N THR A 373 13.74 16.66 2.17
CA THR A 373 12.98 17.88 2.40
C THR A 373 13.35 18.90 1.33
N PRO A 374 12.36 19.57 0.70
CA PRO A 374 12.65 20.78 -0.04
C PRO A 374 13.20 21.84 0.93
N SER A 375 14.13 22.66 0.42
CA SER A 375 14.81 23.77 1.09
C SER A 375 13.96 24.52 2.14
N ASP A 376 14.57 24.78 3.31
CA ASP A 376 14.06 25.28 4.60
C ASP A 376 13.23 26.58 4.64
N GLU A 377 12.33 26.86 3.70
CA GLU A 377 11.48 28.07 3.77
C GLU A 377 9.96 27.84 3.81
N ASP A 378 9.42 26.63 3.59
CA ASP A 378 7.97 26.39 3.70
C ASP A 378 7.64 25.05 4.41
N ASN A 379 6.89 25.15 5.51
CA ASN A 379 6.45 24.08 6.41
C ASN A 379 5.42 23.08 5.81
N ASN A 380 5.66 22.50 4.63
CA ASN A 380 4.68 21.62 3.99
C ASN A 380 5.23 20.21 3.72
N ASN A 381 4.59 19.25 4.38
CA ASN A 381 5.00 17.87 4.55
C ASN A 381 4.51 16.95 3.41
N VAL A 382 5.39 16.06 2.94
CA VAL A 382 5.10 14.93 2.04
C VAL A 382 4.45 13.82 2.86
N ILE A 383 3.13 13.59 2.75
CA ILE A 383 2.33 12.75 3.68
C ILE A 383 2.99 12.73 5.06
N ALA A 384 3.08 13.92 5.64
CA ALA A 384 3.55 14.16 6.99
C ALA A 384 2.68 15.29 7.55
N GLY A 385 2.62 15.37 8.87
CA GLY A 385 1.37 15.62 9.55
C GLY A 385 1.03 14.28 10.13
#